data_AF-A0A522VLB6-F1
#
_entry.id   AF-A0A522VLB6-F1
#
_cell.length_a   1.000
_cell.length_b   1.000
_cell.length_c   1.000
_cell.angle_alpha   90.00
_cell.angle_beta   90.00
_cell.angle_gamma   90.00
#
_symmetry.space_group_name_H-M   'P 1'
#
loop_
_entity.id
_entity.type
_entity.pdbx_description
1 polymer ?
#
loop_
_entity_poly.entity_id
_entity_poly.type
_entity_poly.pdbx_seq_one_letter_code
_entity_poly.pdbx_strand_id
1 'polypeptide(L)'
;VLPGQFIALMESTGLIQEAGRWALAKAIHDHSRWVALGLPAPFVAVNVSPIQLRRRDFVATLQEAVAAGARPPGIDLEITESIIMMDVEGNIEKLKAIRGLGVSIAIDDFGTGYSSLGYLAKLPVQSLKIDRTFIIAMLDDPDAATLVQTIISLAHSLRLKVVAEGVETEAQAKLLRLLRCDEMQGYLFSRPLPMEEITAMLRQSMAAHA
;
A
#
# COMPACT_ATOMS: atom_id res chain seq x y z
N VAL A 1 12.60 11.93 -13.65
CA VAL A 1 11.24 11.77 -14.23
C VAL A 1 10.36 11.21 -13.13
N LEU A 2 9.16 11.77 -12.92
CA LEU A 2 8.23 11.24 -11.91
C LEU A 2 7.62 9.91 -12.37
N PRO A 3 7.31 8.96 -11.46
CA PRO A 3 6.72 7.67 -11.82
C PRO A 3 5.52 7.77 -12.76
N GLY A 4 4.58 8.68 -12.49
CA GLY A 4 3.39 8.88 -13.34
C GLY A 4 3.67 9.27 -14.79
N GLN A 5 4.86 9.78 -15.12
CA GLN A 5 5.23 10.14 -16.49
C GLN A 5 5.76 8.96 -17.32
N PHE A 6 6.24 7.89 -16.68
CA PHE A 6 6.82 6.74 -17.38
C PHE A 6 6.09 5.42 -17.16
N ILE A 7 5.28 5.28 -16.11
CA ILE A 7 4.54 4.04 -15.82
C ILE A 7 3.61 3.68 -16.99
N ALA A 8 2.83 4.64 -17.52
CA ALA A 8 1.93 4.39 -18.65
C ALA A 8 2.66 3.90 -19.90
N LEU A 9 3.90 4.39 -20.12
CA LEU A 9 4.76 3.91 -21.21
C LEU A 9 5.28 2.50 -20.94
N MET A 10 5.67 2.19 -19.70
CA MET A 10 6.08 0.84 -19.32
C MET A 10 4.94 -0.16 -19.46
N GLU A 11 3.70 0.25 -19.18
CA GLU A 11 2.51 -0.59 -19.36
C GLU A 11 2.23 -0.87 -20.83
N SER A 12 2.24 0.15 -21.70
CA SER A 12 1.99 -0.01 -23.13
C SER A 12 3.08 -0.79 -23.86
N THR A 13 4.31 -0.77 -23.35
CA THR A 13 5.46 -1.53 -23.89
C THR A 13 5.67 -2.89 -23.25
N GLY A 14 4.94 -3.21 -22.17
CA GLY A 14 5.12 -4.44 -21.39
C GLY A 14 6.34 -4.44 -20.44
N LEU A 15 7.16 -3.38 -20.46
CA LEU A 15 8.31 -3.21 -19.55
C LEU A 15 7.89 -3.13 -18.07
N ILE A 16 6.62 -2.83 -17.78
CA ILE A 16 6.09 -2.81 -16.41
C ILE A 16 6.30 -4.15 -15.68
N GLN A 17 6.40 -5.25 -16.43
CA GLN A 17 6.65 -6.58 -15.88
C GLN A 17 8.06 -6.71 -15.29
N GLU A 18 9.07 -6.22 -16.02
CA GLU A 18 10.46 -6.24 -15.57
C GLU A 18 10.67 -5.24 -14.43
N ALA A 19 10.11 -4.04 -14.58
CA ALA A 19 10.16 -3.01 -13.55
C ALA A 19 9.53 -3.49 -12.23
N GLY A 20 8.36 -4.11 -12.29
CA GLY A 20 7.68 -4.61 -11.10
C GLY A 20 8.39 -5.80 -10.45
N ARG A 21 8.97 -6.73 -11.23
CA ARG A 21 9.83 -7.80 -10.68
C ARG A 21 11.04 -7.22 -9.95
N TRP A 22 11.70 -6.24 -10.57
CA TRP A 22 12.85 -5.57 -9.98
C TRP A 22 12.46 -4.82 -8.69
N ALA A 23 11.36 -4.07 -8.71
CA ALA A 23 10.89 -3.30 -7.56
C ALA A 23 10.54 -4.22 -6.37
N LEU A 24 9.85 -5.33 -6.63
CA LEU A 24 9.53 -6.33 -5.62
C LEU A 24 10.79 -6.97 -5.02
N ALA A 25 11.73 -7.41 -5.87
CA ALA A 25 12.99 -8.00 -5.39
C ALA A 25 13.79 -6.99 -4.56
N LYS A 26 13.80 -5.72 -4.96
CA LYS A 26 14.48 -4.64 -4.24
C LYS A 26 13.82 -4.38 -2.88
N ALA A 27 12.49 -4.32 -2.82
CA ALA A 27 11.76 -4.14 -1.56
C ALA A 27 12.03 -5.28 -0.57
N ILE A 28 12.00 -6.53 -1.03
CA ILE A 28 12.30 -7.71 -0.20
C ILE A 28 13.74 -7.68 0.30
N HIS A 29 14.68 -7.32 -0.57
CA HIS A 29 16.08 -7.17 -0.19
C HIS A 29 16.28 -6.08 0.88
N ASP A 30 15.68 -4.91 0.70
CA ASP A 30 15.83 -3.79 1.62
C ASP A 30 15.19 -4.07 2.97
N HIS A 31 13.99 -4.67 2.99
CA HIS A 31 13.36 -5.15 4.22
C HIS A 31 14.25 -6.17 4.94
N SER A 32 14.73 -7.19 4.22
CA SER A 32 15.59 -8.24 4.79
C SER A 32 16.90 -7.68 5.33
N ARG A 33 17.46 -6.65 4.69
CA ARG A 33 18.64 -5.94 5.16
C ARG A 33 18.38 -5.24 6.51
N TRP A 34 17.23 -4.58 6.69
CA TRP A 34 16.89 -3.97 7.97
C TRP A 34 16.67 -5.00 9.07
N VAL A 35 16.00 -6.12 8.76
CA VAL A 35 15.83 -7.24 9.69
C VAL A 35 17.19 -7.80 10.12
N ALA A 36 18.11 -8.04 9.18
CA ALA A 36 19.45 -8.55 9.48
C ALA A 36 20.29 -7.59 10.34
N LEU A 37 20.02 -6.28 10.26
CA LEU A 37 20.63 -5.25 11.10
C LEU A 37 19.96 -5.12 12.48
N GLY A 38 18.91 -5.90 12.77
CA GLY A 38 18.14 -5.81 14.02
C GLY A 38 17.31 -4.52 14.14
N LEU A 39 17.06 -3.83 13.02
CA LEU A 39 16.27 -2.59 13.01
C LEU A 39 14.77 -2.91 13.05
N PRO A 40 13.92 -1.97 13.49
CA PRO A 40 12.47 -2.08 13.39
C PRO A 40 12.04 -1.96 11.92
N ALA A 41 12.24 -3.01 11.15
CA ALA A 41 12.00 -3.04 9.71
C ALA A 41 10.51 -2.86 9.41
N PRO A 42 10.10 -1.78 8.71
CA PRO A 42 8.71 -1.59 8.33
C PRO A 42 8.33 -2.56 7.22
N PHE A 43 7.02 -2.75 7.04
CA PHE A 43 6.51 -3.33 5.80
C PHE A 43 6.79 -2.37 4.65
N VAL A 44 7.23 -2.90 3.52
CA VAL A 44 7.51 -2.11 2.32
C VAL A 44 6.38 -2.32 1.34
N ALA A 45 5.67 -1.23 1.05
CA ALA A 45 4.57 -1.26 0.10
C ALA A 45 5.08 -1.20 -1.35
N VAL A 46 4.57 -2.08 -2.22
CA VAL A 46 4.92 -2.15 -3.63
C VAL A 46 3.65 -2.09 -4.47
N ASN A 47 3.59 -1.09 -5.35
CA ASN A 47 2.50 -0.89 -6.30
C ASN A 47 2.49 -1.98 -7.37
N VAL A 48 1.31 -2.53 -7.64
CA VAL A 48 1.10 -3.59 -8.63
C VAL A 48 0.25 -3.09 -9.78
N SER A 49 0.81 -3.12 -11.00
CA SER A 49 0.07 -2.79 -12.21
C SER A 49 -1.02 -3.82 -12.51
N PRO A 50 -2.15 -3.40 -13.11
CA PRO A 50 -3.21 -4.32 -13.54
C PRO A 50 -2.70 -5.42 -14.48
N ILE A 51 -1.73 -5.08 -15.32
CA ILE A 51 -1.17 -6.01 -16.31
C ILE A 51 -0.40 -7.13 -15.60
N GLN A 52 0.31 -6.82 -14.51
CA GLN A 52 1.04 -7.81 -13.72
C GLN A 52 0.07 -8.76 -13.00
N LEU A 53 -0.93 -8.24 -12.28
CA LEU A 53 -1.86 -9.06 -11.50
C LEU A 53 -2.64 -10.05 -12.36
N ARG A 54 -2.98 -9.69 -13.60
CA ARG A 54 -3.70 -10.57 -14.54
C ARG A 54 -2.89 -11.79 -14.97
N ARG A 55 -1.56 -11.72 -14.95
CA ARG A 55 -0.74 -12.85 -15.39
C ARG A 55 -0.96 -14.09 -14.51
N ARG A 56 -0.85 -15.26 -15.13
CA ARG A 56 -1.01 -16.56 -14.45
C ARG A 56 0.18 -16.88 -13.54
N ASP A 57 1.36 -16.41 -13.89
CA ASP A 57 2.62 -16.63 -13.18
C ASP A 57 2.94 -15.58 -12.10
N PHE A 58 2.05 -14.61 -11.85
CA PHE A 58 2.29 -13.54 -10.88
C PHE A 58 2.54 -14.06 -9.47
N VAL A 59 1.70 -14.99 -8.99
CA VAL A 59 1.86 -15.59 -7.66
C VAL A 59 3.15 -16.40 -7.56
N ALA A 60 3.52 -17.15 -8.61
CA ALA A 60 4.77 -17.89 -8.65
C ALA A 60 5.99 -16.96 -8.59
N THR A 61 5.94 -15.85 -9.34
CA THR A 61 6.99 -14.81 -9.32
C THR A 61 7.14 -14.20 -7.92
N LEU A 62 6.02 -13.92 -7.25
CA LEU A 62 6.05 -13.42 -5.87
C LEU A 62 6.63 -14.45 -4.91
N GLN A 63 6.24 -15.72 -5.05
CA GLN A 63 6.76 -16.82 -4.23
C GLN A 63 8.28 -16.96 -4.35
N GLU A 64 8.82 -16.89 -5.56
CA GLU A 64 10.27 -16.92 -5.80
C GLU A 64 10.97 -15.74 -5.14
N ALA A 65 10.40 -14.53 -5.26
CA ALA A 65 10.97 -13.33 -4.68
C ALA A 65 11.01 -13.40 -3.14
N VAL A 66 9.90 -13.80 -2.49
CA VAL A 66 9.84 -13.88 -1.02
C VAL A 66 10.65 -15.04 -0.45
N ALA A 67 10.88 -16.11 -1.22
CA ALA A 67 11.66 -17.26 -0.75
C ALA A 67 13.11 -16.90 -0.42
N ALA A 68 13.66 -15.86 -1.08
CA ALA A 68 15.01 -15.36 -0.84
C ALA A 68 15.12 -14.33 0.30
N GLY A 69 13.99 -13.89 0.87
CA GLY A 69 13.92 -12.83 1.87
C GLY A 69 13.81 -13.30 3.32
N ALA A 70 13.64 -12.33 4.21
CA ALA A 70 13.31 -12.56 5.61
C ALA A 70 11.93 -13.22 5.77
N ARG A 71 11.68 -13.80 6.96
CA ARG A 71 10.37 -14.31 7.37
C ARG A 71 9.95 -13.59 8.66
N PRO A 72 8.85 -12.81 8.68
CA PRO A 72 7.94 -12.51 7.54
C PRO A 72 8.62 -11.73 6.41
N PRO A 73 8.08 -11.74 5.17
CA PRO A 73 8.68 -11.05 4.04
C PRO A 73 8.65 -9.52 4.18
N GLY A 74 7.73 -8.98 5.00
CA GLY A 74 7.60 -7.55 5.25
C GLY A 74 7.20 -6.76 4.01
N ILE A 75 6.30 -7.30 3.21
CA ILE A 75 5.83 -6.70 1.96
C ILE A 75 4.32 -6.49 2.04
N ASP A 76 3.90 -5.31 1.61
CA ASP A 76 2.50 -4.98 1.32
C ASP A 76 2.35 -4.74 -0.18
N LEU A 77 1.42 -5.42 -0.83
CA LEU A 77 1.09 -5.13 -2.22
C LEU A 77 -0.04 -4.13 -2.29
N GLU A 78 0.18 -3.04 -3.01
CA GLU A 78 -0.83 -2.01 -3.27
C GLU A 78 -1.46 -2.27 -4.63
N ILE A 79 -2.77 -2.48 -4.62
CA ILE A 79 -3.55 -2.72 -5.83
C ILE A 79 -4.68 -1.72 -5.84
N THR A 80 -4.81 -0.95 -6.92
CA THR A 80 -5.87 0.05 -7.00
C THR A 80 -7.25 -0.60 -7.03
N GLU A 81 -8.23 0.10 -6.47
CA GLU A 81 -9.62 -0.33 -6.38
C GLU A 81 -10.17 -0.83 -7.74
N SER A 82 -9.97 -0.03 -8.79
CA SER A 82 -10.49 -0.32 -10.13
C SER A 82 -10.01 -1.67 -10.68
N ILE A 83 -8.75 -2.04 -10.43
CA ILE A 83 -8.15 -3.28 -10.92
C ILE A 83 -8.80 -4.49 -10.28
N ILE A 84 -9.00 -4.44 -8.97
CA ILE A 84 -9.60 -5.55 -8.22
C ILE A 84 -11.02 -5.79 -8.73
N MET A 85 -11.77 -4.71 -8.96
CA MET A 85 -13.17 -4.76 -9.35
C MET A 85 -13.41 -5.23 -10.79
N MET A 86 -12.40 -5.21 -11.67
CA MET A 86 -12.55 -5.71 -13.05
C MET A 86 -12.77 -7.23 -13.14
N ASP A 87 -12.20 -8.01 -12.22
CA ASP A 87 -12.34 -9.48 -12.16
C ASP A 87 -12.24 -9.96 -10.71
N VAL A 88 -13.30 -9.70 -9.94
CA VAL A 88 -13.28 -9.95 -8.49
C VAL A 88 -13.08 -11.44 -8.18
N GLU A 89 -13.82 -12.32 -8.84
CA GLU A 89 -13.77 -13.76 -8.56
C GLU A 89 -12.40 -14.36 -8.93
N GLY A 90 -11.85 -14.00 -10.10
CA GLY A 90 -10.52 -14.42 -10.52
C GLY A 90 -9.41 -13.88 -9.62
N ASN A 91 -9.58 -12.67 -9.08
CA ASN A 91 -8.61 -12.06 -8.18
C ASN A 91 -8.65 -12.67 -6.77
N ILE A 92 -9.82 -13.04 -6.22
CA ILE A 92 -9.92 -13.55 -4.84
C ILE A 92 -8.95 -14.72 -4.58
N GLU A 93 -8.90 -15.72 -5.47
CA GLU A 93 -8.03 -16.88 -5.27
C GLU A 93 -6.53 -16.50 -5.38
N LYS A 94 -6.16 -15.59 -6.29
CA LYS A 94 -4.80 -15.07 -6.36
C LYS A 94 -4.43 -14.30 -5.09
N LEU A 95 -5.30 -13.44 -4.60
CA LEU A 95 -5.06 -12.65 -3.38
C LEU A 95 -4.95 -13.56 -2.14
N LYS A 96 -5.76 -14.63 -2.05
CA LYS A 96 -5.58 -15.66 -1.01
C LYS A 96 -4.24 -16.36 -1.10
N ALA A 97 -3.80 -16.72 -2.30
CA ALA A 97 -2.49 -17.35 -2.50
C ALA A 97 -1.35 -16.41 -2.11
N ILE A 98 -1.42 -15.13 -2.47
CA ILE A 98 -0.48 -14.08 -2.05
C ILE A 98 -0.40 -14.00 -0.53
N ARG A 99 -1.56 -13.95 0.15
CA ARG A 99 -1.60 -13.98 1.62
C ARG A 99 -0.96 -15.21 2.23
N GLY A 100 -1.14 -16.37 1.59
CA GLY A 100 -0.51 -17.62 2.01
C GLY A 100 1.02 -17.55 2.04
N LEU A 101 1.62 -16.61 1.31
CA LEU A 101 3.06 -16.33 1.32
C LEU A 101 3.50 -15.38 2.46
N GLY A 102 2.57 -14.89 3.29
CA GLY A 102 2.85 -13.91 4.34
C GLY A 102 2.99 -12.48 3.84
N VAL A 103 2.53 -12.20 2.61
CA VAL A 103 2.48 -10.86 2.00
C VAL A 103 1.12 -10.24 2.29
N SER A 104 1.09 -8.99 2.77
CA SER A 104 -0.17 -8.27 2.97
C SER A 104 -0.61 -7.55 1.70
N ILE A 105 -1.88 -7.16 1.67
CA ILE A 105 -2.51 -6.54 0.50
C ILE A 105 -3.31 -5.32 0.97
N ALA A 106 -3.03 -4.19 0.34
CA ALA A 106 -3.71 -2.92 0.52
C ALA A 106 -4.52 -2.59 -0.74
N ILE A 107 -5.73 -2.07 -0.54
CA ILE A 107 -6.49 -1.45 -1.63
C ILE A 107 -6.06 0.01 -1.72
N ASP A 108 -5.54 0.39 -2.88
CA ASP A 108 -5.06 1.75 -3.15
C ASP A 108 -6.11 2.60 -3.88
N ASP A 109 -5.97 3.93 -3.78
CA ASP A 109 -6.84 4.94 -4.40
C ASP A 109 -8.35 4.74 -4.09
N PHE A 110 -8.69 4.27 -2.89
CA PHE A 110 -10.08 3.93 -2.57
C PHE A 110 -10.98 5.16 -2.52
N GLY A 111 -12.15 5.05 -3.14
CA GLY A 111 -13.16 6.12 -3.21
C GLY A 111 -13.15 6.88 -4.53
N THR A 112 -12.21 6.59 -5.42
CA THR A 112 -12.16 7.17 -6.78
C THR A 112 -13.02 6.39 -7.79
N GLY A 113 -13.47 5.19 -7.44
CA GLY A 113 -14.27 4.30 -8.28
C GLY A 113 -15.60 3.85 -7.66
N TYR A 114 -16.26 2.89 -8.33
CA TYR A 114 -17.49 2.27 -7.86
C TYR A 114 -17.19 0.91 -7.23
N SER A 115 -17.04 0.86 -5.90
CA SER A 115 -16.93 -0.39 -5.16
C SER A 115 -18.29 -0.99 -4.84
N SER A 116 -18.46 -2.28 -5.13
CA SER A 116 -19.51 -3.08 -4.49
C SER A 116 -19.04 -3.47 -3.10
N LEU A 117 -19.66 -2.89 -2.06
CA LEU A 117 -19.40 -3.22 -0.65
C LEU A 117 -19.47 -4.73 -0.38
N GLY A 118 -20.37 -5.42 -1.07
CA GLY A 118 -20.52 -6.88 -0.96
C GLY A 118 -19.30 -7.67 -1.46
N TYR A 119 -18.57 -7.14 -2.44
CA TYR A 119 -17.31 -7.75 -2.89
C TYR A 119 -16.15 -7.35 -2.00
N LEU A 120 -16.08 -6.09 -1.58
CA LEU A 120 -15.05 -5.61 -0.65
C LEU A 120 -14.97 -6.48 0.61
N ALA A 121 -16.12 -6.86 1.18
CA ALA A 121 -16.21 -7.72 2.36
C ALA A 121 -15.66 -9.15 2.15
N LYS A 122 -15.50 -9.61 0.90
CA LYS A 122 -14.98 -10.95 0.55
C LYS A 122 -13.49 -10.93 0.19
N LEU A 123 -12.92 -9.76 -0.07
CA LEU A 123 -11.53 -9.64 -0.48
C LEU A 123 -10.59 -9.96 0.69
N PRO A 124 -9.55 -10.77 0.49
CA PRO A 124 -8.59 -11.09 1.54
C PRO A 124 -7.55 -9.96 1.70
N VAL A 125 -7.99 -8.71 1.86
CA VAL A 125 -7.13 -7.52 2.05
C VAL A 125 -6.99 -7.16 3.53
N GLN A 126 -5.98 -6.35 3.87
CA GLN A 126 -5.65 -6.00 5.25
C GLN A 126 -5.84 -4.51 5.52
N SER A 127 -5.68 -3.70 4.48
CA SER A 127 -5.78 -2.25 4.59
C SER A 127 -6.45 -1.63 3.38
N LEU A 128 -6.93 -0.42 3.60
CA LEU A 128 -7.53 0.46 2.62
C LEU A 128 -6.82 1.81 2.71
N LYS A 129 -6.36 2.33 1.57
CA LYS A 129 -5.69 3.61 1.48
C LYS A 129 -6.64 4.66 0.89
N ILE A 130 -6.83 5.76 1.62
CA ILE A 130 -7.66 6.90 1.20
C ILE A 130 -6.81 7.78 0.30
N ASP A 131 -7.26 8.00 -0.93
CA ASP A 131 -6.54 8.83 -1.88
C ASP A 131 -6.34 10.26 -1.35
N ARG A 132 -5.18 10.83 -1.69
CA ARG A 132 -4.76 12.16 -1.25
C ARG A 132 -5.73 13.27 -1.65
N THR A 133 -6.49 13.13 -2.74
CA THR A 133 -7.41 14.20 -3.19
C THR A 133 -8.47 14.48 -2.13
N PHE A 134 -8.97 13.44 -1.45
CA PHE A 134 -9.90 13.59 -0.34
C PHE A 134 -9.24 14.18 0.91
N ILE A 135 -8.01 13.76 1.22
CA ILE A 135 -7.26 14.25 2.39
C ILE A 135 -6.89 15.73 2.25
N ILE A 136 -6.58 16.18 1.04
CA ILE A 136 -6.32 17.60 0.75
C ILE A 136 -7.60 18.43 0.93
N ALA A 137 -8.75 17.94 0.45
CA ALA A 137 -10.01 18.68 0.46
C ALA A 137 -10.75 18.67 1.82
N MET A 138 -10.53 17.67 2.69
CA MET A 138 -11.39 17.41 3.86
C MET A 138 -11.46 18.52 4.92
N LEU A 139 -10.58 19.53 4.89
CA LEU A 139 -10.67 20.67 5.82
C LEU A 139 -11.57 21.79 5.29
N ASP A 140 -11.72 21.89 3.97
CA ASP A 140 -12.42 22.99 3.30
C ASP A 140 -13.73 22.52 2.64
N ASP A 141 -13.87 21.22 2.39
CA ASP A 141 -15.03 20.60 1.76
C ASP A 141 -15.72 19.61 2.72
N PRO A 142 -16.94 19.93 3.20
CA PRO A 142 -17.73 19.04 4.05
C PRO A 142 -18.06 17.69 3.41
N ASP A 143 -18.19 17.62 2.08
CA ASP A 143 -18.49 16.37 1.38
C ASP A 143 -17.25 15.46 1.41
N ALA A 144 -16.06 16.03 1.16
CA ALA A 144 -14.79 15.31 1.31
C ALA A 144 -14.58 14.82 2.75
N ALA A 145 -14.88 15.66 3.76
CA ALA A 145 -14.79 15.27 5.17
C ALA A 145 -15.73 14.09 5.51
N THR A 146 -16.96 14.14 5.01
CA THR A 146 -17.96 13.08 5.19
C THR A 146 -17.52 11.79 4.52
N LEU A 147 -16.94 11.88 3.33
CA LEU A 147 -16.42 10.75 2.58
C LEU A 147 -15.26 10.08 3.32
N VAL A 148 -14.27 10.86 3.81
CA VAL A 148 -13.16 10.34 4.63
C VAL A 148 -13.69 9.61 5.87
N GLN A 149 -14.62 10.22 6.62
CA GLN A 149 -15.24 9.59 7.79
C GLN A 149 -15.97 8.28 7.45
N THR A 150 -16.68 8.26 6.31
CA THR A 150 -17.42 7.09 5.84
C THR A 150 -16.47 5.96 5.47
N ILE A 151 -15.40 6.25 4.75
CA ILE A 151 -14.37 5.26 4.38
C ILE A 151 -13.74 4.66 5.64
N ILE A 152 -13.37 5.49 6.63
CA ILE A 152 -12.78 5.01 7.88
C ILE A 152 -13.73 4.05 8.59
N SER A 153 -14.99 4.46 8.74
CA SER A 153 -16.03 3.66 9.42
C SER A 153 -16.29 2.33 8.71
N LEU A 154 -16.31 2.34 7.37
CA LEU A 154 -16.48 1.15 6.54
C LEU A 154 -15.31 0.18 6.73
N ALA A 155 -14.08 0.65 6.60
CA ALA A 155 -12.89 -0.18 6.74
C ALA A 155 -12.84 -0.86 8.11
N HIS A 156 -13.10 -0.12 9.19
CA HIS A 156 -13.16 -0.70 10.54
C HIS A 156 -14.28 -1.73 10.69
N SER A 157 -15.45 -1.50 10.09
CA SER A 157 -16.55 -2.47 10.07
C SER A 157 -16.16 -3.78 9.36
N LEU A 158 -15.26 -3.68 8.38
CA LEU A 158 -14.68 -4.83 7.66
C LEU A 158 -13.39 -5.36 8.30
N ARG A 159 -12.99 -4.81 9.46
CA ARG A 159 -11.74 -5.14 10.17
C ARG A 159 -10.48 -4.91 9.33
N LEU A 160 -10.53 -3.89 8.48
CA LEU A 160 -9.40 -3.40 7.69
C LEU A 160 -8.77 -2.21 8.41
N LYS A 161 -7.45 -2.09 8.31
CA LYS A 161 -6.74 -0.86 8.67
C LYS A 161 -7.00 0.23 7.64
N VAL A 162 -6.91 1.49 8.05
CA VAL A 162 -7.03 2.64 7.16
C VAL A 162 -5.74 3.43 7.13
N VAL A 163 -5.24 3.69 5.93
CA VAL A 163 -4.09 4.58 5.70
C VAL A 163 -4.58 5.84 4.99
N ALA A 164 -4.34 7.01 5.55
CA ALA A 164 -4.61 8.28 4.88
C ALA A 164 -3.37 8.78 4.14
N GLU A 165 -3.49 9.02 2.83
CA GLU A 165 -2.38 9.49 2.00
C GLU A 165 -2.36 11.00 1.79
N GLY A 166 -1.17 11.56 1.58
CA GLY A 166 -1.03 12.99 1.29
C GLY A 166 -1.31 13.89 2.50
N VAL A 167 -1.02 13.43 3.71
CA VAL A 167 -1.11 14.25 4.92
C VAL A 167 0.07 15.24 4.96
N GLU A 168 -0.23 16.52 4.79
CA GLU A 168 0.78 17.60 4.70
C GLU A 168 0.73 18.59 5.86
N THR A 169 -0.37 18.64 6.62
CA THR A 169 -0.54 19.60 7.72
C THR A 169 -0.97 18.96 9.03
N GLU A 170 -0.60 19.59 10.15
CA GLU A 170 -1.05 19.17 11.49
C GLU A 170 -2.57 19.23 11.65
N ALA A 171 -3.25 20.15 10.94
CA ALA A 171 -4.70 20.23 10.97
C ALA A 171 -5.34 18.97 10.36
N GLN A 172 -4.82 18.50 9.21
CA GLN A 172 -5.27 17.26 8.59
C GLN A 172 -5.02 16.06 9.52
N ALA A 173 -3.81 15.95 10.08
CA ALA A 173 -3.46 14.86 10.99
C ALA A 173 -4.34 14.85 12.26
N LYS A 174 -4.64 16.02 12.84
CA LYS A 174 -5.55 16.13 13.99
C LYS A 174 -6.95 15.62 13.66
N LEU A 175 -7.52 16.03 12.53
CA LEU A 175 -8.84 15.55 12.11
C LEU A 175 -8.84 14.03 11.89
N LEU A 176 -7.83 13.50 11.20
CA LEU A 176 -7.70 12.06 10.97
C LEU A 176 -7.58 11.25 12.27
N ARG A 177 -6.84 11.77 13.28
CA ARG A 177 -6.78 11.15 14.61
C ARG A 177 -8.13 11.14 15.32
N LEU A 178 -8.89 12.23 15.23
CA LEU A 178 -10.25 12.31 15.78
C LEU A 178 -11.20 11.32 15.12
N LEU A 179 -11.05 11.11 13.81
CA LEU A 179 -11.76 10.11 13.03
C LEU A 179 -11.26 8.68 13.25
N ARG A 180 -10.20 8.49 14.06
CA ARG A 180 -9.55 7.21 14.36
C ARG A 180 -8.90 6.53 13.15
N CYS A 181 -8.40 7.30 12.19
CA CYS A 181 -7.54 6.76 11.13
C CYS A 181 -6.31 6.07 11.75
N ASP A 182 -5.97 4.86 11.27
CA ASP A 182 -4.95 4.02 11.88
C ASP A 182 -3.54 4.47 11.54
N GLU A 183 -3.31 4.80 10.27
CA GLU A 183 -1.98 5.14 9.73
C GLU A 183 -2.07 6.36 8.81
N MET A 184 -1.00 7.15 8.75
CA MET A 184 -0.95 8.39 7.96
C MET A 184 0.36 8.48 7.20
N GLN A 185 0.28 8.79 5.92
CA GLN A 185 1.41 8.95 5.02
C GLN A 185 1.37 10.34 4.39
N GLY A 186 2.49 11.05 4.40
CA GLY A 186 2.60 12.32 3.70
C GLY A 186 3.77 13.17 4.17
N TYR A 187 3.94 14.32 3.51
CA TYR A 187 5.08 15.22 3.73
C TYR A 187 5.11 15.90 5.09
N LEU A 188 4.02 15.82 5.87
CA LEU A 188 4.05 16.18 7.28
C LEU A 188 5.07 15.35 8.06
N PHE A 189 5.20 14.06 7.73
CA PHE A 189 6.07 13.13 8.44
C PHE A 189 7.45 13.02 7.79
N SER A 190 7.47 12.75 6.48
CA SER A 190 8.71 12.67 5.70
C SER A 190 8.41 12.73 4.21
N ARG A 191 9.40 13.18 3.43
CA ARG A 191 9.41 12.98 1.97
C ARG A 191 9.94 11.57 1.65
N PRO A 192 9.74 11.06 0.42
CA PRO A 192 10.44 9.85 -0.02
C PRO A 192 11.95 10.01 0.14
N LEU A 193 12.60 9.02 0.75
CA LEU A 193 14.01 9.07 1.11
C LEU A 193 14.81 7.98 0.38
N PRO A 194 16.09 8.22 0.08
CA PRO A 194 17.01 7.16 -0.31
C PRO A 194 17.26 6.19 0.85
N MET A 195 17.75 5.00 0.49
CA MET A 195 17.93 3.86 1.40
C MET A 195 18.76 4.20 2.65
N GLU A 196 19.83 4.97 2.48
CA GLU A 196 20.74 5.33 3.56
C GLU A 196 20.06 6.21 4.61
N GLU A 197 19.25 7.17 4.16
CA GLU A 197 18.55 8.12 5.02
C GLU A 197 17.43 7.45 5.82
N ILE A 198 16.60 6.61 5.17
CA ILE A 198 15.58 5.85 5.89
C ILE A 198 16.21 4.85 6.88
N THR A 199 17.35 4.23 6.53
CA THR A 199 18.07 3.34 7.44
C THR A 199 18.57 4.10 8.68
N ALA A 200 19.02 5.34 8.52
CA ALA A 200 19.41 6.19 9.64
C ALA A 200 18.21 6.55 10.53
N MET A 201 17.05 6.87 9.93
CA MET A 201 15.82 7.12 10.69
C MET A 201 15.37 5.90 11.50
N LEU A 202 15.42 4.69 10.92
CA LEU A 202 15.06 3.45 11.61
C LEU A 202 15.99 3.15 12.80
N ARG A 203 17.27 3.54 12.73
CA ARG A 203 18.19 3.43 13.88
C ARG A 203 17.83 4.40 15.00
N GLN A 204 17.47 5.63 14.65
CA GLN A 204 17.09 6.64 15.63
C GLN A 204 15.78 6.29 16.33
N SER A 205 14.79 5.75 15.60
CA SER A 205 13.53 5.33 16.20
C SER A 205 13.72 4.20 17.21
N MET A 206 14.63 3.25 16.94
CA MET A 206 15.01 2.21 17.89
C MET A 206 15.61 2.78 19.18
N ALA A 207 16.49 3.78 19.07
CA ALA A 207 17.12 4.43 20.22
C ALA A 207 16.15 5.28 21.05
N ALA A 208 15.09 5.81 20.44
CA ALA A 208 14.07 6.60 21.13
C ALA A 208 13.04 5.75 21.92
N HIS A 209 12.99 4.43 21.66
CA HIS A 209 12.07 3.48 22.29
C HIS A 209 12.77 2.45 23.21
N ALA A 210 14.08 2.58 23.41
CA ALA A 210 14.89 1.78 24.33
C ALA A 210 15.13 2.55 25.64
#